data_AF-A0A0F9LD37-F1
#
_entry.id   AF-A0A0F9LD37-F1
#
_cell.length_a   1.000
_cell.length_b   1.000
_cell.length_c   1.000
_cell.angle_alpha   90.00
_cell.angle_beta   90.00
_cell.angle_gamma   90.00
#
_symmetry.space_group_name_H-M   'P 1'
#
loop_
_entity.id
_entity.type
_entity.pdbx_description
1 polymer ?
#
loop_
_entity_poly.entity_id
_entity_poly.type
_entity_poly.pdbx_seq_one_letter_code
_entity_poly.pdbx_strand_id
1 'polypeptide(L)'
;MANLDENQEFIDKFKRISQESILREYEKKNREEISESSLIVRDAFDQVWKKITGNSYYQPTTTIQPPTAMHGRNNTERSDPRSRKYRALVTFEKIEWVKIRRKMAKKFREFFILKGDVKGVTRPIYQNLDADRLLEVVGETATKAIIKAGKTNTEGELKGPFDILVEGYWEVVFAPQKGQNDTVDAELTWEGQCLIIKRQTDVVLPGFYLEIADNAIKALYDQTPEQGRKKSGYSQEYPYTVIREASRDEYITLKSAGDAIMSDKRRREE
;
A
#
# COMPACT_ATOMS: atom_id res chain seq x y z
N MET A 1 -31.80 -25.67 15.60
CA MET A 1 -31.32 -26.83 14.82
C MET A 1 -31.62 -26.73 13.33
N ALA A 2 -32.50 -25.83 12.84
CA ALA A 2 -32.83 -25.70 11.42
C ALA A 2 -31.72 -25.16 10.49
N ASN A 3 -30.72 -24.43 10.99
CA ASN A 3 -29.67 -23.81 10.14
C ASN A 3 -28.56 -24.75 9.66
N LEU A 4 -28.43 -25.98 10.20
CA LEU A 4 -27.31 -26.86 9.82
C LEU A 4 -27.56 -27.56 8.48
N ASP A 5 -28.79 -27.96 8.21
CA ASP A 5 -29.15 -28.70 7.00
C ASP A 5 -29.09 -27.80 5.75
N GLU A 6 -29.55 -26.54 5.85
CA GLU A 6 -29.48 -25.57 4.75
C GLU A 6 -28.03 -25.18 4.40
N ASN A 7 -27.17 -25.01 5.40
CA ASN A 7 -25.75 -24.76 5.18
C ASN A 7 -25.08 -25.94 4.47
N GLN A 8 -25.45 -27.18 4.82
CA GLN A 8 -24.86 -28.37 4.23
C GLN A 8 -25.28 -28.55 2.77
N GLU A 9 -26.56 -28.30 2.44
CA GLU A 9 -27.03 -28.36 1.05
C GLU A 9 -26.31 -27.35 0.16
N PHE A 10 -26.08 -26.13 0.66
CA PHE A 10 -25.37 -25.10 -0.09
C PHE A 10 -23.88 -25.44 -0.27
N ILE A 11 -23.25 -26.02 0.75
CA ILE A 11 -21.87 -26.52 0.67
C ILE A 11 -21.72 -27.62 -0.38
N ASP A 12 -22.68 -28.54 -0.45
CA ASP A 12 -22.63 -29.68 -1.37
C ASP A 12 -22.74 -29.25 -2.84
N LYS A 13 -23.37 -28.10 -3.12
CA LYS A 13 -23.48 -27.55 -4.50
C LYS A 13 -22.10 -27.20 -5.06
N PHE A 14 -21.27 -26.47 -4.32
CA PHE A 14 -19.96 -26.05 -4.81
C PHE A 14 -18.86 -27.10 -4.59
N LYS A 15 -18.99 -28.02 -3.62
CA LYS A 15 -18.03 -29.13 -3.43
C LYS A 15 -17.93 -30.09 -4.61
N ARG A 16 -18.99 -30.18 -5.43
CA ARG A 16 -19.02 -31.03 -6.63
C ARG A 16 -18.27 -30.41 -7.82
N ILE A 17 -17.92 -29.13 -7.75
CA ILE A 17 -17.21 -28.43 -8.82
C ILE A 17 -15.73 -28.80 -8.73
N SER A 18 -15.17 -29.30 -9.83
CA SER A 18 -13.74 -29.69 -9.92
C SER A 18 -12.93 -28.85 -10.89
N GLN A 19 -13.60 -28.08 -11.76
CA GLN A 19 -12.98 -27.23 -12.78
C GLN A 19 -13.02 -25.76 -12.36
N GLU A 20 -11.91 -25.06 -12.56
CA GLU A 20 -11.76 -23.65 -12.19
C GLU A 20 -12.75 -22.73 -12.93
N SER A 21 -12.96 -22.94 -14.23
CA SER A 21 -13.87 -22.13 -15.05
C SER A 21 -15.30 -22.17 -14.50
N ILE A 22 -15.78 -23.37 -14.17
CA ILE A 22 -17.12 -23.60 -13.60
C ILE A 22 -17.21 -23.00 -12.19
N LEU A 23 -16.15 -23.10 -11.38
CA LEU A 23 -16.14 -22.51 -10.04
C LEU A 23 -16.22 -20.98 -10.09
N ARG A 24 -15.50 -20.36 -11.02
CA ARG A 24 -15.54 -18.89 -11.23
C ARG A 24 -16.91 -18.43 -11.74
N GLU A 25 -17.55 -19.19 -12.60
CA GLU A 25 -18.91 -18.88 -13.06
C GLU A 25 -19.94 -19.04 -11.93
N TYR A 26 -19.82 -20.09 -11.12
CA TYR A 26 -20.64 -20.29 -9.93
C TYR A 26 -20.46 -19.17 -8.92
N GLU A 27 -19.22 -18.76 -8.65
CA GLU A 27 -18.91 -17.64 -7.76
C GLU A 27 -19.56 -16.34 -8.25
N LYS A 28 -19.41 -16.03 -9.53
CA LYS A 28 -20.00 -14.81 -10.11
C LYS A 28 -21.52 -14.79 -9.97
N LYS A 29 -22.19 -15.94 -10.09
CA LYS A 29 -23.64 -16.06 -9.99
C LYS A 29 -24.17 -16.02 -8.55
N ASN A 30 -23.41 -16.57 -7.59
CA ASN A 30 -23.86 -16.75 -6.20
C ASN A 30 -23.04 -15.91 -5.21
N ARG A 31 -22.37 -14.84 -5.68
CA ARG A 31 -21.44 -14.04 -4.88
C ARG A 31 -22.07 -13.45 -3.63
N GLU A 32 -23.26 -12.85 -3.79
CA GLU A 32 -24.00 -12.23 -2.69
C GLU A 32 -24.39 -13.26 -1.64
N GLU A 33 -24.95 -14.40 -2.08
CA GLU A 33 -25.32 -15.52 -1.22
C GLU A 33 -24.10 -16.09 -0.44
N ILE A 34 -22.94 -16.23 -1.10
CA ILE A 34 -21.70 -16.65 -0.42
C ILE A 34 -21.26 -15.60 0.60
N SER A 35 -21.38 -14.30 0.28
CA SER A 35 -20.94 -13.22 1.19
C SER A 35 -21.79 -13.14 2.47
N GLU A 36 -23.10 -13.35 2.33
CA GLU A 36 -24.08 -13.29 3.41
C GLU A 36 -24.22 -14.62 4.18
N SER A 37 -23.68 -15.70 3.63
CA SER A 37 -23.71 -17.03 4.26
C SER A 37 -22.90 -17.11 5.56
N SER A 38 -23.19 -18.15 6.34
CA SER A 38 -22.49 -18.41 7.60
C SER A 38 -20.98 -18.61 7.40
N LEU A 39 -20.20 -18.34 8.46
CA LEU A 39 -18.74 -18.50 8.42
C LEU A 39 -18.31 -19.91 7.98
N ILE A 40 -19.09 -20.94 8.35
CA ILE A 40 -18.83 -22.34 7.99
C ILE A 40 -18.91 -22.55 6.47
N VAL A 41 -19.93 -21.97 5.83
CA VAL A 41 -20.09 -22.03 4.37
C VAL A 41 -18.96 -21.29 3.67
N ARG A 42 -18.61 -20.09 4.16
CA ARG A 42 -17.54 -19.27 3.59
C ARG A 42 -16.19 -19.95 3.67
N ASP A 43 -15.87 -20.59 4.80
CA ASP A 43 -14.64 -21.36 4.96
C ASP A 43 -14.63 -22.60 4.06
N ALA A 44 -15.75 -23.33 3.96
CA ALA A 44 -15.86 -24.46 3.05
C ALA A 44 -15.67 -24.04 1.58
N PHE A 45 -16.20 -22.88 1.19
CA PHE A 45 -16.01 -22.32 -0.15
C PHE A 45 -14.54 -21.92 -0.41
N ASP A 46 -13.89 -21.24 0.55
CA ASP A 46 -12.46 -20.91 0.47
C ASP A 46 -11.59 -22.15 0.29
N GLN A 47 -11.86 -23.22 1.05
CA GLN A 47 -11.11 -24.48 0.92
C GLN A 47 -11.25 -25.11 -0.46
N VAL A 48 -12.47 -25.14 -1.03
CA VAL A 48 -12.71 -25.66 -2.39
C VAL A 48 -12.02 -24.76 -3.43
N TRP A 49 -12.15 -23.44 -3.28
CA TRP A 49 -11.51 -22.46 -4.15
C TRP A 49 -9.99 -22.58 -4.14
N LYS A 50 -9.40 -22.69 -2.96
CA LYS A 50 -7.96 -22.89 -2.78
C LYS A 50 -7.47 -24.20 -3.37
N LYS A 51 -8.24 -25.27 -3.24
CA LYS A 51 -7.91 -26.57 -3.84
C LYS A 51 -7.87 -26.50 -5.37
N ILE A 52 -8.75 -25.73 -6.00
CA ILE A 52 -8.87 -25.67 -7.47
C ILE A 52 -7.96 -24.61 -8.07
N THR A 53 -7.90 -23.41 -7.49
CA THR A 53 -7.18 -22.25 -8.04
C THR A 53 -5.76 -22.09 -7.47
N GLY A 54 -5.43 -22.82 -6.40
CA GLY A 54 -4.15 -22.71 -5.68
C GLY A 54 -4.06 -21.53 -4.71
N ASN A 55 -5.07 -20.64 -4.66
CA ASN A 55 -5.06 -19.43 -3.82
C ASN A 55 -6.33 -19.33 -2.98
N SER A 56 -6.30 -18.66 -1.83
CA SER A 56 -7.52 -18.39 -1.06
C SER A 56 -8.49 -17.49 -1.83
N TYR A 57 -9.79 -17.74 -1.64
CA TYR A 57 -10.88 -16.94 -2.13
C TYR A 57 -10.95 -15.63 -1.35
N TYR A 58 -10.60 -14.54 -2.02
CA TYR A 58 -10.86 -13.18 -1.54
C TYR A 58 -12.05 -12.63 -2.30
N GLN A 59 -13.16 -12.37 -1.60
CA GLN A 59 -14.22 -11.55 -2.18
C GLN A 59 -13.65 -10.15 -2.45
N PRO A 60 -13.66 -9.65 -3.70
CA PRO A 60 -13.30 -8.27 -3.95
C PRO A 60 -14.32 -7.38 -3.22
N THR A 61 -13.84 -6.59 -2.25
CA THR A 61 -14.66 -5.76 -1.35
C THR A 61 -15.32 -4.56 -2.05
N THR A 62 -15.23 -4.45 -3.37
CA THR A 62 -15.57 -3.24 -4.12
C THR A 62 -16.38 -3.56 -5.39
N THR A 63 -17.71 -3.68 -5.23
CA THR A 63 -18.68 -3.48 -6.33
C THR A 63 -19.35 -2.10 -6.28
N ILE A 64 -18.96 -1.23 -5.34
CA ILE A 64 -19.33 0.19 -5.43
C ILE A 64 -18.63 0.74 -6.67
N GLN A 65 -19.40 1.12 -7.70
CA GLN A 65 -18.88 1.86 -8.83
C GLN A 65 -18.06 3.04 -8.29
N PRO A 66 -16.77 3.17 -8.67
CA PRO A 66 -15.98 4.30 -8.22
C PRO A 66 -16.72 5.59 -8.60
N PRO A 67 -16.83 6.56 -7.69
CA PRO A 67 -17.49 7.83 -8.02
C PRO A 67 -16.83 8.40 -9.27
N THR A 68 -17.65 8.77 -10.25
CA THR A 68 -17.19 9.33 -11.52
C THR A 68 -16.21 10.46 -11.23
N ALA A 69 -14.95 10.29 -11.67
CA ALA A 69 -13.90 11.26 -11.42
C ALA A 69 -14.37 12.64 -11.89
N MET A 70 -14.51 13.59 -10.96
CA MET A 70 -14.74 14.99 -11.32
C MET A 70 -13.44 15.51 -11.95
N HIS A 71 -13.32 15.31 -13.26
CA HIS A 71 -12.31 15.99 -14.07
C HIS A 71 -12.59 17.48 -14.03
N GLY A 72 -11.74 18.21 -13.30
CA GLY A 72 -11.70 19.65 -13.36
C GLY A 72 -11.95 20.30 -12.01
N ARG A 73 -10.87 20.51 -11.26
CA ARG A 73 -10.61 21.75 -10.51
C ARG A 73 -9.13 21.79 -10.12
N ASN A 74 -8.38 22.59 -10.88
CA ASN A 74 -7.27 23.41 -10.45
C ASN A 74 -6.23 22.79 -9.51
N ASN A 75 -5.18 22.25 -10.13
CA ASN A 75 -3.88 21.89 -9.52
C ASN A 75 -3.06 23.12 -9.01
N THR A 76 -3.70 24.29 -8.84
CA THR A 76 -3.05 25.55 -8.40
C THR A 76 -2.93 25.67 -6.88
N GLU A 77 -3.44 24.71 -6.10
CA GLU A 77 -3.14 24.55 -4.67
C GLU A 77 -1.99 23.56 -4.43
N ARG A 78 -1.00 23.55 -5.32
CA ARG A 78 0.29 22.86 -5.10
C ARG A 78 1.13 23.64 -4.07
N SER A 79 0.65 23.67 -2.84
CA SER A 79 1.39 24.09 -1.65
C SER A 79 2.60 23.18 -1.43
N ASP A 80 3.78 23.78 -1.32
CA ASP A 80 5.07 23.28 -0.84
C ASP A 80 5.36 21.74 -0.94
N PRO A 81 6.36 21.29 -1.73
CA PRO A 81 6.81 19.89 -1.76
C PRO A 81 7.40 19.36 -0.43
N ARG A 82 7.52 20.20 0.62
CA ARG A 82 7.77 19.78 2.01
C ARG A 82 6.50 19.55 2.85
N SER A 83 5.33 19.80 2.29
CA SER A 83 4.08 19.61 3.02
C SER A 83 3.76 18.11 3.12
N ARG A 84 3.43 17.69 4.33
CA ARG A 84 3.10 16.33 4.81
C ARG A 84 1.81 15.76 4.16
N LYS A 85 1.60 16.02 2.87
CA LYS A 85 0.32 15.89 2.14
C LYS A 85 -0.16 14.45 2.01
N TYR A 86 0.74 13.49 2.01
CA TYR A 86 0.40 12.09 1.80
C TYR A 86 0.34 11.29 3.10
N ARG A 87 0.32 11.95 4.25
CA ARG A 87 0.13 11.31 5.56
C ARG A 87 -1.22 11.71 6.14
N ALA A 88 -1.93 10.74 6.69
CA ALA A 88 -3.20 10.96 7.37
C ALA A 88 -2.97 11.03 8.87
N LEU A 89 -3.58 12.02 9.55
CA LEU A 89 -3.62 12.02 11.01
C LEU A 89 -4.67 11.00 11.46
N VAL A 90 -4.22 9.95 12.13
CA VAL A 90 -5.08 8.87 12.62
C VAL A 90 -4.94 8.79 14.14
N THR A 91 -6.08 8.83 14.83
CA THR A 91 -6.16 8.66 16.27
C THR A 91 -6.25 7.17 16.60
N PHE A 92 -5.20 6.63 17.21
CA PHE A 92 -5.14 5.26 17.70
C PHE A 92 -5.58 5.19 19.16
N GLU A 93 -6.36 4.18 19.53
CA GLU A 93 -6.79 3.94 20.92
C GLU A 93 -5.72 3.17 21.73
N LYS A 94 -4.89 2.43 21.00
CA LYS A 94 -3.81 1.61 21.54
C LYS A 94 -2.67 1.55 20.53
N ILE A 95 -1.43 1.60 21.00
CA ILE A 95 -0.23 1.28 20.22
C ILE A 95 0.36 -0.02 20.76
N GLU A 96 0.57 -0.98 19.87
CA GLU A 96 1.38 -2.17 20.12
C GLU A 96 2.76 -1.97 19.49
N TRP A 97 3.81 -2.34 20.22
CA TRP A 97 5.17 -2.20 19.75
C TRP A 97 5.95 -3.50 19.90
N VAL A 98 6.83 -3.76 18.94
CA VAL A 98 7.77 -4.89 18.94
C VAL A 98 9.17 -4.37 18.69
N LYS A 99 10.09 -4.67 19.60
CA LYS A 99 11.51 -4.37 19.51
C LYS A 99 12.23 -5.47 18.74
N ILE A 100 12.92 -5.09 17.68
CA ILE A 100 13.76 -5.96 16.86
C ILE A 100 15.22 -5.52 16.92
N ARG A 101 16.15 -6.45 16.74
CA ARG A 101 17.59 -6.16 16.64
C ARG A 101 18.09 -6.54 15.26
N ARG A 102 18.78 -5.62 14.59
CA ARG A 102 19.39 -5.87 13.27
C ARG A 102 20.87 -5.54 13.30
N LYS A 103 21.67 -6.37 12.61
CA LYS A 103 23.10 -6.12 12.42
C LYS A 103 23.29 -5.24 11.19
N MET A 104 23.77 -4.01 11.38
CA MET A 104 24.07 -3.06 10.31
C MET A 104 25.48 -2.52 10.48
N ALA A 105 26.27 -2.52 9.40
CA ALA A 105 27.66 -2.03 9.42
C ALA A 105 28.49 -2.60 10.60
N LYS A 106 28.37 -3.91 10.84
CA LYS A 106 29.02 -4.66 11.94
C LYS A 106 28.56 -4.30 13.37
N LYS A 107 27.59 -3.41 13.55
CA LYS A 107 27.00 -3.06 14.86
C LYS A 107 25.56 -3.56 14.94
N PHE A 108 25.11 -3.97 16.13
CA PHE A 108 23.70 -4.21 16.36
C PHE A 108 23.00 -2.88 16.65
N ARG A 109 21.89 -2.63 15.96
CA ARG A 109 20.97 -1.52 16.26
C ARG A 109 19.61 -2.08 16.65
N GLU A 110 18.97 -1.42 17.60
CA GLU A 110 17.61 -1.72 18.01
C GLU A 110 16.64 -0.88 17.19
N PHE A 111 15.55 -1.51 16.77
CA PHE A 111 14.47 -0.87 16.05
C PHE A 111 13.13 -1.29 16.64
N PHE A 112 12.10 -0.50 16.35
CA PHE A 112 10.73 -0.73 16.80
C PHE A 112 9.78 -0.85 15.61
N ILE A 113 8.87 -1.81 15.68
CA ILE A 113 7.73 -1.94 14.79
C ILE A 113 6.50 -1.53 15.58
N LEU A 114 5.71 -0.60 15.03
CA LEU A 114 4.49 -0.13 15.66
C LEU A 114 3.26 -0.58 14.87
N LYS A 115 2.27 -1.06 15.61
CA LYS A 115 0.89 -1.24 15.17
C LYS A 115 0.00 -0.43 16.09
N GLY A 116 -1.16 -0.03 15.63
CA GLY A 116 -2.13 0.62 16.48
C GLY A 116 -3.54 0.15 16.19
N ASP A 117 -4.39 0.21 17.19
CA ASP A 117 -5.80 -0.12 17.07
C ASP A 117 -6.62 1.14 16.77
N VAL A 118 -7.46 1.07 15.75
CA VAL A 118 -8.43 2.11 15.38
C VAL A 118 -9.79 1.44 15.25
N LYS A 119 -10.71 1.71 16.19
CA LYS A 119 -12.07 1.17 16.17
C LYS A 119 -12.11 -0.37 16.07
N GLY A 120 -11.22 -1.05 16.78
CA GLY A 120 -11.12 -2.52 16.81
C GLY A 120 -10.39 -3.14 15.60
N VAL A 121 -9.78 -2.32 14.74
CA VAL A 121 -8.96 -2.77 13.61
C VAL A 121 -7.50 -2.42 13.86
N THR A 122 -6.65 -3.43 14.00
CA THR A 122 -5.21 -3.26 14.10
C THR A 122 -4.60 -2.85 12.76
N ARG A 123 -3.97 -1.68 12.71
CA ARG A 123 -3.29 -1.14 11.54
C ARG A 123 -1.79 -1.01 11.80
N PRO A 124 -0.93 -1.32 10.83
CA PRO A 124 0.48 -1.00 10.94
C PRO A 124 0.67 0.53 10.88
N ILE A 125 1.55 1.06 11.73
CA ILE A 125 1.88 2.49 11.77
C ILE A 125 3.18 2.71 11.01
N TYR A 126 4.31 2.28 11.58
CA TYR A 126 5.63 2.30 10.96
C TYR A 126 6.44 1.08 11.38
N GLN A 127 7.46 0.76 10.57
CA GLN A 127 8.39 -0.33 10.84
C GLN A 127 9.81 0.19 10.89
N ASN A 128 10.69 -0.54 11.58
CA ASN A 128 12.12 -0.24 11.66
C ASN A 128 12.42 1.18 12.20
N LEU A 129 11.63 1.66 13.17
CA LEU A 129 11.87 2.94 13.82
C LEU A 129 13.06 2.84 14.77
N ASP A 130 14.06 3.70 14.63
CA ASP A 130 15.04 3.92 15.70
C ASP A 130 14.46 4.85 16.79
N ALA A 131 15.24 5.14 17.82
CA ALA A 131 14.78 5.95 18.96
C ALA A 131 14.38 7.38 18.54
N ASP A 132 15.11 7.98 17.59
CA ASP A 132 14.86 9.35 17.12
C ASP A 132 13.58 9.40 16.27
N ARG A 133 13.42 8.44 15.35
CA ARG A 133 12.18 8.29 14.57
C ARG A 133 10.99 7.93 15.43
N LEU A 134 11.18 7.14 16.49
CA LEU A 134 10.12 6.83 17.44
C LEU A 134 9.62 8.11 18.14
N LEU A 135 10.55 8.98 18.56
CA LEU A 135 10.25 10.30 19.14
C LEU A 135 9.42 11.17 18.20
N GLU A 136 9.79 11.21 16.91
CA GLU A 136 9.06 11.97 15.89
C GLU A 136 7.62 11.47 15.68
N VAL A 137 7.42 10.15 15.76
CA VAL A 137 6.14 9.50 15.40
C VAL A 137 5.14 9.51 16.54
N VAL A 138 5.55 9.08 17.75
CA VAL A 138 4.62 8.90 18.89
C VAL A 138 4.79 9.96 19.98
N GLY A 139 5.75 10.87 19.82
CA GLY A 139 6.05 11.92 20.78
C GLY A 139 6.89 11.44 21.97
N GLU A 140 7.31 12.40 22.80
CA GLU A 140 8.31 12.19 23.85
C GLU A 140 7.83 11.24 24.96
N THR A 141 6.61 11.44 25.44
CA THR A 141 6.05 10.65 26.55
C THR A 141 5.93 9.17 26.19
N ALA A 142 5.34 8.87 25.01
CA ALA A 142 5.18 7.50 24.54
C ALA A 142 6.54 6.86 24.23
N THR A 143 7.46 7.61 23.61
CA THR A 143 8.82 7.12 23.31
C THR A 143 9.58 6.74 24.57
N LYS A 144 9.55 7.59 25.61
CA LYS A 144 10.16 7.27 26.90
C LYS A 144 9.57 6.01 27.52
N ALA A 145 8.25 5.81 27.42
CA ALA A 145 7.58 4.61 27.92
C ALA A 145 8.02 3.36 27.14
N ILE A 146 8.01 3.41 25.80
CA ILE A 146 8.43 2.29 24.93
C ILE A 146 9.90 1.95 25.18
N ILE A 147 10.80 2.93 25.22
CA ILE A 147 12.23 2.68 25.44
C ILE A 147 12.48 2.09 26.83
N LYS A 148 11.80 2.62 27.87
CA LYS A 148 11.93 2.11 29.24
C LYS A 148 11.44 0.66 29.33
N ALA A 149 10.26 0.36 28.78
CA ALA A 149 9.72 -1.00 28.77
C ALA A 149 10.54 -1.94 27.85
N GLY A 150 11.06 -1.41 26.75
CA GLY A 150 11.92 -2.10 25.80
C GLY A 150 13.27 -2.52 26.38
N LYS A 151 13.70 -1.98 27.53
CA LYS A 151 14.90 -2.48 28.23
C LYS A 151 14.71 -3.90 28.76
N THR A 152 13.50 -4.25 29.19
CA THR A 152 13.18 -5.56 29.77
C THR A 152 12.42 -6.44 28.79
N ASN A 153 11.53 -5.85 27.99
CA ASN A 153 10.59 -6.59 27.15
C ASN A 153 10.94 -6.44 25.67
N THR A 154 10.60 -7.45 24.87
CA THR A 154 10.67 -7.40 23.40
C THR A 154 9.43 -6.81 22.77
N GLU A 155 8.31 -6.77 23.48
CA GLU A 155 7.05 -6.23 23.00
C GLU A 155 6.25 -5.60 24.15
N GLY A 156 5.25 -4.81 23.79
CA GLY A 156 4.33 -4.24 24.76
C GLY A 156 3.23 -3.42 24.11
N GLU A 157 2.37 -2.88 24.95
CA GLU A 157 1.27 -2.01 24.54
C GLU A 157 1.25 -0.71 25.33
N LEU A 158 0.78 0.35 24.68
CA LEU A 158 0.44 1.62 25.29
C LEU A 158 -1.03 1.90 25.01
N LYS A 159 -1.79 2.23 26.05
CA LYS A 159 -3.20 2.61 25.95
C LYS A 159 -3.32 4.14 25.99
N GLY A 160 -4.22 4.67 25.19
CA GLY A 160 -4.52 6.09 25.15
C GLY A 160 -4.77 6.57 23.72
N PRO A 161 -5.35 7.77 23.56
CA PRO A 161 -5.44 8.39 22.25
C PRO A 161 -4.04 8.81 21.79
N PHE A 162 -3.61 8.29 20.66
CA PHE A 162 -2.38 8.69 20.00
C PHE A 162 -2.71 9.22 18.61
N ASP A 163 -2.58 10.53 18.43
CA ASP A 163 -2.71 11.18 17.13
C ASP A 163 -1.41 11.03 16.36
N ILE A 164 -1.37 10.10 15.42
CA ILE A 164 -0.17 9.77 14.66
C ILE A 164 -0.40 10.04 13.19
N LEU A 165 0.55 10.73 12.56
CA LEU A 165 0.61 10.85 11.12
C LEU A 165 1.08 9.52 10.52
N VAL A 166 0.16 8.77 9.91
CA VAL A 166 0.47 7.51 9.22
C VAL A 166 0.60 7.72 7.73
N GLU A 167 1.40 6.86 7.12
CA GLU A 167 1.58 6.83 5.68
C GLU A 167 0.26 6.55 4.95
N GLY A 168 -0.14 7.47 4.08
CA GLY A 168 -1.27 7.30 3.18
C GLY A 168 -0.88 6.54 1.92
N TYR A 169 -1.87 5.91 1.28
CA TYR A 169 -1.70 5.21 0.01
C TYR A 169 -2.62 5.85 -1.01
N TRP A 170 -2.14 5.98 -2.23
CA TRP A 170 -2.79 6.78 -3.26
C TRP A 170 -2.75 6.03 -4.58
N GLU A 171 -3.91 5.91 -5.22
CA GLU A 171 -4.00 5.44 -6.60
C GLU A 171 -3.64 6.60 -7.53
N VAL A 172 -2.62 6.41 -8.36
CA VAL A 172 -2.08 7.43 -9.25
C VAL A 172 -1.84 6.88 -10.65
N VAL A 173 -1.78 7.80 -11.62
CA VAL A 173 -1.38 7.50 -13.00
C VAL A 173 -0.23 8.41 -13.40
N PHE A 174 0.91 7.82 -13.78
CA PHE A 174 2.02 8.57 -14.34
C PHE A 174 1.73 8.97 -15.79
N ALA A 175 2.03 10.24 -16.10
CA ALA A 175 1.83 10.78 -17.44
C ALA A 175 2.70 10.06 -18.48
N PRO A 176 2.26 10.05 -19.76
CA PRO A 176 3.03 9.46 -20.85
C PRO A 176 4.40 10.13 -21.01
N GLN A 177 5.28 9.47 -21.76
CA GLN A 177 6.55 10.08 -22.20
C GLN A 177 6.26 11.35 -22.99
N LYS A 178 6.99 12.42 -22.68
CA LYS A 178 6.92 13.69 -23.43
C LYS A 178 7.83 13.65 -24.66
N GLY A 179 8.92 12.87 -24.62
CA GLY A 179 9.82 12.68 -25.74
C GLY A 179 10.73 11.46 -25.59
N GLN A 180 11.56 11.20 -26.60
CA GLN A 180 12.45 10.03 -26.66
C GLN A 180 13.53 9.98 -25.55
N ASN A 181 13.81 11.12 -24.90
CA ASN A 181 14.78 11.20 -23.82
C ASN A 181 14.17 10.85 -22.45
N ASP A 182 12.86 10.68 -22.37
CA ASP A 182 12.20 10.27 -21.13
C ASP A 182 12.30 8.75 -20.96
N THR A 183 12.41 8.31 -19.70
CA THR A 183 12.40 6.88 -19.39
C THR A 183 11.06 6.25 -19.75
N VAL A 184 11.11 5.01 -20.22
CA VAL A 184 9.89 4.30 -20.63
C VAL A 184 8.93 4.13 -19.46
N ASP A 185 9.48 3.72 -18.32
CA ASP A 185 8.80 3.55 -17.05
C ASP A 185 9.25 4.63 -16.06
N ALA A 186 8.44 4.90 -15.04
CA ALA A 186 8.84 5.75 -13.93
C ALA A 186 9.64 4.92 -12.91
N GLU A 187 10.84 5.38 -12.58
CA GLU A 187 11.73 4.71 -11.62
C GLU A 187 11.84 5.55 -10.36
N LEU A 188 11.30 5.04 -9.26
CA LEU A 188 11.30 5.74 -7.96
C LEU A 188 12.10 4.94 -6.94
N THR A 189 13.10 5.57 -6.32
CA THR A 189 13.98 4.93 -5.34
C THR A 189 13.84 5.55 -3.95
N TRP A 190 13.46 4.74 -2.96
CA TRP A 190 13.34 5.11 -1.55
C TRP A 190 14.03 4.09 -0.66
N GLU A 191 14.91 4.54 0.25
CA GLU A 191 15.56 3.68 1.26
C GLU A 191 16.16 2.36 0.70
N GLY A 192 16.74 2.43 -0.51
CA GLY A 192 17.34 1.27 -1.18
C GLY A 192 16.36 0.33 -1.90
N GLN A 193 15.06 0.64 -1.89
CA GLN A 193 14.04 -0.01 -2.69
C GLN A 193 13.77 0.81 -3.96
N CYS A 194 13.83 0.18 -5.12
CA CYS A 194 13.46 0.77 -6.40
C CYS A 194 12.15 0.17 -6.91
N LEU A 195 11.18 1.04 -7.25
CA LEU A 195 9.97 0.66 -7.95
C LEU A 195 10.05 1.11 -9.41
N ILE A 196 9.76 0.18 -10.32
CA ILE A 196 9.63 0.42 -11.76
C ILE A 196 8.15 0.39 -12.08
N ILE A 197 7.61 1.51 -12.54
CA ILE A 197 6.18 1.74 -12.70
C ILE A 197 5.89 2.04 -14.16
N LYS A 198 5.03 1.23 -14.76
CA LYS A 198 4.57 1.46 -16.13
C LYS A 198 3.74 2.74 -16.21
N ARG A 199 4.11 3.65 -17.10
CA ARG A 199 3.36 4.89 -17.36
C ARG A 199 1.96 4.58 -17.91
N GLN A 200 1.02 5.50 -17.71
CA GLN A 200 -0.39 5.39 -18.14
C GLN A 200 -1.13 4.14 -17.60
N THR A 201 -0.65 3.59 -16.50
CA THR A 201 -1.29 2.47 -15.80
C THR A 201 -1.59 2.92 -14.37
N ASP A 202 -2.78 2.58 -13.89
CA ASP A 202 -3.18 2.88 -12.51
C ASP A 202 -2.31 2.05 -11.56
N VAL A 203 -1.71 2.73 -10.59
CA VAL A 203 -0.87 2.10 -9.58
C VAL A 203 -1.17 2.70 -8.22
N VAL A 204 -1.22 1.87 -7.19
CA VAL A 204 -1.27 2.37 -5.81
C VAL A 204 0.14 2.54 -5.30
N LEU A 205 0.46 3.70 -4.74
CA LEU A 205 1.74 3.99 -4.14
C LEU A 205 1.59 4.56 -2.72
N PRO A 206 2.51 4.21 -1.81
CA PRO A 206 2.74 4.99 -0.61
C PRO A 206 3.07 6.44 -0.93
N GLY A 207 2.60 7.35 -0.09
CA GLY A 207 2.90 8.79 -0.15
C GLY A 207 4.37 9.16 -0.29
N PHE A 208 5.29 8.47 0.40
CA PHE A 208 6.72 8.75 0.31
C PHE A 208 7.28 8.55 -1.10
N TYR A 209 6.73 7.64 -1.91
CA TYR A 209 7.10 7.53 -3.32
C TYR A 209 6.57 8.70 -4.16
N LEU A 210 5.40 9.23 -3.81
CA LEU A 210 4.86 10.44 -4.43
C LEU A 210 5.69 11.67 -4.07
N GLU A 211 6.17 11.77 -2.82
CA GLU A 211 7.11 12.82 -2.41
C GLU A 211 8.41 12.77 -3.25
N ILE A 212 8.92 11.57 -3.54
CA ILE A 212 10.09 11.41 -4.41
C ILE A 212 9.77 11.88 -5.83
N ALA A 213 8.62 11.51 -6.37
CA ALA A 213 8.18 11.95 -7.70
C ALA A 213 7.97 13.47 -7.78
N ASP A 214 7.49 14.10 -6.70
CA ASP A 214 7.35 15.56 -6.59
C ASP A 214 8.70 16.28 -6.52
N ASN A 215 9.70 15.65 -5.88
CA ASN A 215 11.05 16.18 -5.77
C ASN A 215 11.96 15.81 -6.95
N ALA A 216 11.52 14.91 -7.84
CA ALA A 216 12.22 14.55 -9.07
C ALA A 216 12.05 15.67 -10.12
N ILE A 217 12.81 16.75 -9.96
CA ILE A 217 12.78 17.93 -10.83
C ILE A 217 14.09 18.09 -11.60
N LYS A 218 13.99 18.40 -12.89
CA LYS A 218 15.12 18.74 -13.77
C LYS A 218 15.11 20.24 -14.07
N ALA A 219 16.26 20.89 -13.94
CA ALA A 219 16.41 22.28 -14.38
C ALA A 219 16.39 22.36 -15.91
N LEU A 220 15.58 23.26 -16.45
CA LEU A 220 15.57 23.60 -17.86
C LEU A 220 16.54 24.76 -18.10
N TYR A 221 17.29 24.66 -19.21
CA TYR A 221 18.24 25.68 -19.63
C TYR A 221 17.93 26.08 -21.05
N ASP A 222 17.85 27.38 -21.27
CA ASP A 222 17.75 27.95 -22.60
C ASP A 222 19.14 28.46 -23.01
N GLN A 223 19.47 28.25 -24.28
CA GLN A 223 20.71 28.74 -24.87
C GLN A 223 20.36 29.63 -26.06
N THR A 224 20.48 30.93 -25.86
CA THR A 224 20.44 31.92 -26.94
C THR A 224 21.79 31.92 -27.67
N PRO A 225 21.83 32.07 -29.01
CA PRO A 225 23.07 32.32 -29.72
C PRO A 225 23.83 33.50 -29.09
N GLU A 226 25.15 33.37 -28.94
CA GLU A 226 26.05 34.38 -28.36
C GLU A 226 25.89 34.67 -26.85
N GLN A 227 24.95 34.01 -26.16
CA GLN A 227 24.79 34.10 -24.71
C GLN A 227 25.08 32.75 -24.03
N GLY A 228 25.62 32.81 -22.80
CA GLY A 228 25.79 31.63 -21.98
C GLY A 228 24.45 30.98 -21.62
N ARG A 229 24.47 29.67 -21.30
CA ARG A 229 23.26 28.94 -20.88
C ARG A 229 22.62 29.63 -19.68
N LYS A 230 21.34 29.98 -19.80
CA LYS A 230 20.55 30.58 -18.73
C LYS A 230 19.50 29.58 -18.27
N LYS A 231 19.38 29.40 -16.95
CA LYS A 231 18.34 28.57 -16.36
C LYS A 231 16.97 29.21 -16.63
N SER A 232 16.10 28.50 -17.35
CA SER A 232 14.79 28.99 -17.81
C SER A 232 13.64 28.49 -16.96
N GLY A 233 13.80 27.35 -16.26
CA GLY A 233 12.77 26.83 -15.37
C GLY A 233 13.11 25.48 -14.77
N TYR A 234 12.06 24.76 -14.37
CA TYR A 234 12.11 23.38 -13.90
C TYR A 234 11.03 22.56 -14.58
N SER A 235 11.31 21.29 -14.82
CA SER A 235 10.34 20.29 -15.27
C SER A 235 10.32 19.13 -14.28
N GLN A 236 9.13 18.67 -13.91
CA GLN A 236 8.98 17.42 -13.15
C GLN A 236 9.29 16.23 -14.08
N GLU A 237 10.11 15.29 -13.61
CA GLU A 237 10.57 14.13 -14.38
C GLU A 237 9.50 13.03 -14.45
N TYR A 238 8.80 12.82 -13.33
CA TYR A 238 7.73 11.84 -13.20
C TYR A 238 6.41 12.52 -12.85
N PRO A 239 5.81 13.31 -13.75
CA PRO A 239 4.50 13.90 -13.50
C PRO A 239 3.44 12.79 -13.38
N TYR A 240 2.56 12.92 -12.39
CA TYR A 240 1.47 11.99 -12.14
C TYR A 240 0.18 12.74 -11.77
N THR A 241 -0.94 12.03 -11.87
CA THR A 241 -2.27 12.48 -11.42
C THR A 241 -2.76 11.54 -10.34
N VAL A 242 -3.23 12.09 -9.21
CA VAL A 242 -3.89 11.31 -8.15
C VAL A 242 -5.33 11.05 -8.55
N ILE A 243 -5.75 9.79 -8.53
CA ILE A 243 -7.12 9.38 -8.79
C ILE A 243 -7.93 9.41 -7.49
N ARG A 244 -7.45 8.69 -6.46
CA ARG A 244 -8.11 8.57 -5.15
C ARG A 244 -7.14 8.13 -4.06
N GLU A 245 -7.59 8.23 -2.82
CA GLU A 245 -6.97 7.52 -1.69
C GLU A 245 -7.25 6.02 -1.81
N ALA A 246 -6.26 5.22 -1.43
CA ALA A 246 -6.26 3.77 -1.48
C ALA A 246 -5.83 3.18 -0.13
N SER A 247 -5.97 1.88 0.01
CA SER A 247 -5.56 1.13 1.18
C SER A 247 -4.15 0.54 1.03
N ARG A 248 -3.53 0.25 2.16
CA ARG A 248 -2.26 -0.49 2.22
C ARG A 248 -2.37 -1.87 1.56
N ASP A 249 -3.51 -2.52 1.68
CA ASP A 249 -3.71 -3.89 1.19
C ASP A 249 -3.81 -3.90 -0.34
N GLU A 250 -4.42 -2.87 -0.94
CA GLU A 250 -4.39 -2.66 -2.40
C GLU A 250 -2.95 -2.48 -2.90
N TYR A 251 -2.14 -1.68 -2.21
CA TYR A 251 -0.72 -1.53 -2.54
C TYR A 251 0.03 -2.86 -2.50
N ILE A 252 -0.12 -3.63 -1.41
CA ILE A 252 0.58 -4.92 -1.27
C ILE A 252 0.15 -5.90 -2.36
N THR A 253 -1.14 -5.93 -2.66
CA THR A 253 -1.69 -6.79 -3.71
C THR A 253 -1.08 -6.43 -5.07
N LEU A 254 -1.12 -5.16 -5.46
CA LEU A 254 -0.55 -4.69 -6.72
C LEU A 254 0.96 -4.91 -6.78
N LYS A 255 1.68 -4.62 -5.70
CA LYS A 255 3.12 -4.84 -5.61
C LYS A 255 3.46 -6.32 -5.79
N SER A 256 2.75 -7.22 -5.12
CA SER A 256 2.98 -8.66 -5.21
C SER A 256 2.73 -9.20 -6.63
N ALA A 257 1.68 -8.70 -7.30
CA ALA A 257 1.39 -9.04 -8.69
C ALA A 257 2.49 -8.53 -9.63
N GLY A 258 2.97 -7.29 -9.44
CA GLY A 258 4.08 -6.74 -10.20
C GLY A 258 5.39 -7.50 -10.00
N ASP A 259 5.73 -7.84 -8.76
CA ASP A 259 6.92 -8.62 -8.41
C ASP A 259 6.88 -10.03 -9.07
N ALA A 260 5.71 -10.67 -9.10
CA ALA A 260 5.53 -11.98 -9.75
C ALA A 260 5.77 -11.90 -11.27
N ILE A 261 5.21 -10.88 -11.94
CA ILE A 261 5.42 -10.66 -13.39
C ILE A 261 6.90 -10.46 -13.70
N MET A 262 7.60 -9.65 -12.89
CA MET A 262 9.02 -9.38 -13.08
C MET A 262 9.89 -10.61 -12.82
N SER A 263 9.54 -11.43 -11.82
CA SER A 263 10.20 -12.71 -11.55
C SER A 263 10.05 -13.68 -12.72
N ASP A 264 8.84 -13.80 -13.28
CA ASP A 264 8.56 -14.66 -14.43
C ASP A 264 9.30 -14.20 -15.69
N LYS A 265 9.37 -12.87 -15.91
CA LYS A 265 10.13 -12.31 -17.03
C LYS A 265 11.62 -12.69 -16.95
N ARG A 266 12.24 -12.50 -15.78
CA ARG A 266 13.67 -12.86 -15.57
C ARG A 266 13.91 -14.35 -15.82
N ARG A 267 13.05 -15.22 -15.31
CA ARG A 267 13.16 -16.67 -15.51
C ARG A 267 13.06 -17.10 -16.98
N ARG A 268 12.39 -16.33 -17.84
CA ARG A 268 12.31 -16.62 -19.30
C ARG A 268 13.54 -16.13 -20.08
N GLU A 269 14.27 -15.18 -19.51
CA GLU A 269 15.47 -14.59 -20.12
C GLU A 269 16.76 -15.36 -19.74
N GLU A 270 16.69 -16.23 -18.73
CA GLU A 270 17.72 -17.19 -18.29
C GLU A 270 17.60 -18.55 -18.99
#